data_AF-A0A1L6PGZ0-F1
#
_entry.id   AF-A0A1L6PGZ0-F1
#
_cell.length_a   1.000
_cell.length_b   1.000
_cell.length_c   1.000
_cell.angle_alpha   90.00
_cell.angle_beta   90.00
_cell.angle_gamma   90.00
#
_symmetry.space_group_name_H-M   'P 1'
#
loop_
_entity.id
_entity.type
_entity.pdbx_description
1 polymer ?
#
loop_
_entity_poly.entity_id
_entity_poly.type
_entity_poly.pdbx_seq_one_letter_code
_entity_poly.pdbx_strand_id
1 'polypeptide(L)'
;MRHLKNAVATAAAGLGLVAALGTAPVAVAAPAPAAPSASSIAAYNGSGENAAANRAFLDAVMKSVAEKRAANPGIKAVTVTYDASGAPSFRSQIANSTQIWNSSVSNVQLQEGSGADFTYREGNDPRGSYASTDGHGRGYIFLDYAQNQQYDSTRVTTHETGHVLGLPDNYSGPCSELMSGGGPGPSCTNAQPDANERARVNQLWQNGLASLARSAS
;
A
#
# COMPACT_ATOMS: atom_id res chain seq x y z
N MET A 1 36.67 12.46 48.86
CA MET A 1 36.63 11.94 50.26
C MET A 1 35.23 12.20 50.78
N ARG A 2 34.36 11.30 51.22
CA ARG A 2 34.36 9.90 51.69
C ARG A 2 33.02 9.29 51.23
N HIS A 3 33.00 8.23 50.42
CA HIS A 3 32.66 6.84 50.80
C HIS A 3 31.59 6.65 51.89
N LEU A 4 30.48 6.02 51.50
CA LEU A 4 29.71 5.10 52.32
C LEU A 4 29.38 3.86 51.47
N LYS A 5 29.88 2.72 51.94
CA LYS A 5 29.66 1.35 51.45
C LYS A 5 29.00 0.55 52.59
N ASN A 6 28.47 -0.62 52.24
CA ASN A 6 28.11 -1.81 53.07
C ASN A 6 26.62 -1.92 53.43
N ALA A 7 25.93 -3.08 53.45
CA ALA A 7 26.22 -4.52 53.28
C ALA A 7 24.88 -5.21 52.86
N VAL A 8 24.78 -6.17 51.92
CA VAL A 8 25.03 -7.64 51.93
C VAL A 8 24.30 -8.46 53.02
N ALA A 9 23.39 -9.35 52.58
CA ALA A 9 23.20 -10.74 53.05
C ALA A 9 22.21 -11.47 52.08
N THR A 10 22.67 -12.23 51.10
CA THR A 10 22.86 -13.71 51.07
C THR A 10 21.67 -14.58 51.46
N ALA A 11 21.16 -15.35 50.49
CA ALA A 11 20.64 -16.70 50.70
C ALA A 11 21.27 -17.63 49.65
N ALA A 12 21.83 -18.74 50.13
CA ALA A 12 22.65 -19.71 49.40
C ALA A 12 21.88 -21.00 49.09
N ALA A 13 22.55 -21.88 48.34
CA ALA A 13 22.27 -23.30 48.03
C ALA A 13 21.41 -23.55 46.76
N GLY A 14 21.79 -24.41 45.83
CA GLY A 14 22.89 -25.38 45.84
C GLY A 14 23.13 -26.00 44.47
N LEU A 15 24.36 -26.47 44.27
CA LEU A 15 24.79 -27.35 43.20
C LEU A 15 24.24 -28.76 43.44
N GLY A 16 23.74 -29.41 42.39
CA GLY A 16 23.37 -30.82 42.40
C GLY A 16 23.34 -31.38 40.98
N LEU A 17 24.50 -31.84 40.50
CA LEU A 17 24.57 -32.81 39.40
C LEU A 17 24.13 -34.17 39.93
N VAL A 18 23.08 -34.75 39.35
CA VAL A 18 22.85 -36.20 39.43
C VAL A 18 22.51 -36.71 38.03
N ALA A 19 23.40 -37.53 37.49
CA ALA A 19 23.17 -38.35 36.32
C ALA A 19 22.31 -39.56 36.71
N ALA A 20 21.20 -39.77 36.00
CA ALA A 20 20.44 -41.01 36.05
C ALA A 20 20.16 -41.47 34.61
N LEU A 21 20.73 -42.62 34.26
CA LEU A 21 20.52 -43.34 33.02
C LEU A 21 19.11 -43.94 33.03
N GLY A 22 18.23 -43.47 32.14
CA GLY A 22 16.93 -44.06 31.85
C GLY A 22 16.85 -44.41 30.37
N THR A 23 16.69 -45.70 30.06
CA THR A 23 16.51 -46.22 28.70
C THR A 23 15.14 -45.81 28.15
N ALA A 24 15.12 -44.87 27.20
CA ALA A 24 13.93 -44.57 26.41
C ALA A 24 13.73 -45.62 25.30
N PRO A 25 12.48 -45.94 24.91
CA PRO A 25 12.23 -46.84 23.78
C PRO A 25 12.66 -46.19 22.47
N VAL A 26 13.30 -46.99 21.62
CA VAL A 26 13.78 -46.60 20.29
C VAL A 26 12.55 -46.42 19.37
N ALA A 27 12.23 -45.17 19.03
CA ALA A 27 11.31 -44.90 17.93
C ALA A 27 12.06 -45.17 16.61
N VAL A 28 11.65 -46.21 15.88
CA VAL A 28 12.16 -46.47 14.52
C VAL A 28 11.53 -45.44 13.58
N ALA A 29 12.33 -44.47 13.13
CA ALA A 29 11.95 -43.54 12.08
C ALA A 29 11.84 -44.29 10.74
N ALA A 30 10.74 -44.06 10.02
CA ALA A 30 10.54 -44.56 8.66
C ALA A 30 11.63 -43.99 7.71
N PRO A 31 12.07 -44.74 6.69
CA PRO A 31 13.11 -44.29 5.77
C PRO A 31 12.63 -43.06 4.97
N ALA A 32 13.51 -42.06 4.85
CA ALA A 32 13.27 -40.86 4.06
C ALA A 32 13.21 -41.19 2.56
N PRO A 33 12.34 -40.54 1.77
CA PRO A 33 12.36 -40.67 0.32
C PRO A 33 13.66 -40.09 -0.24
N ALA A 34 14.24 -40.76 -1.24
CA ALA A 34 15.45 -40.32 -1.93
C ALA A 34 15.23 -38.94 -2.59
N ALA A 35 16.23 -38.06 -2.48
CA ALA A 35 16.23 -36.77 -3.16
C ALA A 35 16.26 -36.96 -4.69
N PRO A 36 15.42 -36.24 -5.45
CA PRO A 36 15.48 -36.29 -6.90
C PRO A 36 16.75 -35.58 -7.39
N SER A 37 17.56 -36.30 -8.15
CA SER A 37 18.71 -35.80 -8.91
C SER A 37 18.24 -34.76 -9.94
N ALA A 38 18.97 -33.65 -10.04
CA ALA A 38 18.76 -32.65 -11.07
C ALA A 38 18.93 -33.28 -12.47
N SER A 39 17.87 -33.28 -13.26
CA SER A 39 17.93 -33.59 -14.68
C SER A 39 16.98 -32.67 -15.44
N SER A 40 17.61 -31.79 -16.23
CA SER A 40 17.10 -31.01 -17.36
C SER A 40 15.88 -30.13 -17.15
N ILE A 41 16.13 -28.81 -17.13
CA ILE A 41 15.14 -27.78 -17.48
C ILE A 41 14.60 -28.11 -18.88
N ALA A 42 13.40 -28.68 -18.93
CA ALA A 42 12.64 -28.78 -20.17
C ALA A 42 12.15 -27.37 -20.53
N ALA A 43 12.47 -26.94 -21.74
CA ALA A 43 12.02 -25.66 -22.30
C ALA A 43 10.48 -25.55 -22.20
N TYR A 44 10.01 -24.45 -21.63
CA TYR A 44 8.59 -24.12 -21.54
C TYR A 44 8.05 -23.86 -22.95
N ASN A 45 7.42 -24.87 -23.53
CA ASN A 45 6.64 -24.73 -24.75
C ASN A 45 5.21 -24.37 -24.30
N GLY A 46 4.82 -23.10 -24.48
CA GLY A 46 3.50 -22.62 -24.06
C GLY A 46 2.39 -23.37 -24.81
N SER A 47 1.75 -24.33 -24.14
CA SER A 47 0.60 -25.05 -24.69
C SER A 47 -0.67 -24.20 -24.52
N GLY A 48 -1.58 -24.31 -25.50
CA GLY A 48 -2.85 -23.57 -25.54
C GLY A 48 -3.78 -23.83 -24.33
N GLU A 49 -3.47 -24.83 -23.49
CA GLU A 49 -4.15 -25.05 -22.21
C GLU A 49 -4.00 -23.87 -21.23
N ASN A 50 -2.90 -23.10 -21.30
CA ASN A 50 -2.72 -21.89 -20.49
C ASN A 50 -3.66 -20.74 -20.90
N ALA A 51 -4.07 -20.67 -22.17
CA ALA A 51 -4.95 -19.59 -22.62
C ALA A 51 -6.39 -19.79 -22.12
N ALA A 52 -6.88 -21.03 -22.12
CA ALA A 52 -8.21 -21.38 -21.60
C ALA A 52 -8.27 -21.27 -20.07
N ALA A 53 -7.23 -21.73 -19.36
CA ALA A 53 -7.13 -21.59 -17.91
C ALA A 53 -7.00 -20.11 -17.48
N ASN A 54 -6.19 -19.31 -18.19
CA ASN A 54 -6.10 -17.88 -17.92
C ASN A 54 -7.41 -17.16 -18.23
N ARG A 55 -8.11 -17.54 -19.30
CA ARG A 55 -9.43 -16.98 -19.62
C ARG A 55 -10.46 -17.33 -18.55
N ALA A 56 -10.51 -18.59 -18.10
CA ALA A 56 -11.40 -19.01 -17.02
C ALA A 56 -11.10 -18.29 -15.69
N PHE A 57 -9.81 -18.06 -15.39
CA PHE A 57 -9.39 -17.26 -14.24
C PHE A 57 -9.82 -15.79 -14.38
N LEU A 58 -9.57 -15.17 -15.53
CA LEU A 58 -9.97 -13.79 -15.80
C LEU A 58 -11.50 -13.63 -15.80
N ASP A 59 -12.24 -14.56 -16.38
CA ASP A 59 -13.71 -14.58 -16.38
C ASP A 59 -14.25 -14.74 -14.94
N ALA A 60 -13.63 -15.59 -14.12
CA ALA A 60 -13.98 -15.75 -12.71
C ALA A 60 -13.69 -14.49 -11.88
N VAL A 61 -12.56 -13.81 -12.14
CA VAL A 61 -12.22 -12.53 -11.51
C VAL A 61 -13.21 -11.45 -11.94
N MET A 62 -13.51 -11.32 -13.23
CA MET A 62 -14.46 -10.34 -13.75
C MET A 62 -15.88 -10.57 -13.23
N LYS A 63 -16.29 -11.84 -13.12
CA LYS A 63 -17.56 -12.22 -12.49
C LYS A 63 -17.60 -11.85 -11.01
N SER A 64 -16.54 -12.13 -10.25
CA SER A 64 -16.46 -11.73 -8.84
C SER A 64 -16.51 -10.21 -8.66
N VAL A 65 -15.85 -9.45 -9.55
CA VAL A 65 -15.92 -7.97 -9.56
C VAL A 65 -17.33 -7.49 -9.89
N ALA A 66 -17.99 -8.09 -10.88
CA ALA A 66 -19.37 -7.76 -11.24
C ALA A 66 -20.35 -8.07 -10.11
N GLU A 67 -20.23 -9.23 -9.45
CA GLU A 67 -21.05 -9.62 -8.30
C GLU A 67 -20.84 -8.70 -7.10
N LYS A 68 -19.58 -8.32 -6.81
CA LYS A 68 -19.28 -7.35 -5.75
C LYS A 68 -19.82 -5.94 -6.06
N ARG A 69 -19.80 -5.53 -7.33
CA ARG A 69 -20.41 -4.26 -7.78
C ARG A 69 -21.94 -4.30 -7.73
N ALA A 70 -22.54 -5.41 -8.16
CA ALA A 70 -23.99 -5.62 -8.10
C ALA A 70 -24.52 -5.79 -6.68
N ALA A 71 -23.70 -6.29 -5.74
CA ALA A 71 -24.01 -6.37 -4.32
C ALA A 71 -23.91 -5.01 -3.59
N ASN A 72 -23.35 -3.99 -4.23
CA ASN A 72 -23.27 -2.62 -3.70
C ASN A 72 -23.85 -1.58 -4.69
N PRO A 73 -25.10 -1.75 -5.18
CA PRO A 73 -25.65 -0.94 -6.28
C PRO A 73 -26.05 0.49 -5.87
N GLY A 74 -25.71 0.92 -4.65
CA GLY A 74 -26.18 2.16 -4.03
C GLY A 74 -25.16 2.93 -3.19
N ILE A 75 -23.88 2.55 -3.17
CA ILE A 75 -22.84 3.43 -2.62
C ILE A 75 -22.56 4.46 -3.71
N LYS A 76 -23.25 5.61 -3.66
CA LYS A 76 -22.74 6.80 -4.36
C LYS A 76 -21.34 7.01 -3.81
N ALA A 77 -20.30 7.03 -4.63
CA ALA A 77 -19.00 7.53 -4.20
C ALA A 77 -19.03 9.05 -4.30
N VAL A 78 -18.28 9.76 -3.45
CA VAL A 78 -18.04 11.18 -3.69
C VAL A 78 -17.13 11.29 -4.90
N THR A 79 -17.53 12.04 -5.92
CA THR A 79 -16.62 12.38 -7.02
C THR A 79 -15.87 13.64 -6.64
N VAL A 80 -14.54 13.56 -6.60
CA VAL A 80 -13.65 14.71 -6.48
C VAL A 80 -13.05 14.98 -7.85
N THR A 81 -13.26 16.18 -8.35
CA THR A 81 -12.81 16.58 -9.69
C THR A 81 -11.44 17.21 -9.61
N TYR A 82 -10.53 16.85 -10.53
CA TYR A 82 -9.21 17.47 -10.63
C TYR A 82 -8.95 18.07 -12.01
N ASP A 83 -8.05 19.04 -12.06
CA ASP A 83 -7.51 19.60 -13.30
C ASP A 83 -6.00 19.33 -13.38
N ALA A 84 -5.59 18.64 -14.44
CA ALA A 84 -4.19 18.29 -14.70
C ALA A 84 -3.55 19.11 -15.84
N SER A 85 -4.21 20.18 -16.30
CA SER A 85 -3.69 21.06 -17.36
C SER A 85 -2.43 21.84 -16.93
N GLY A 86 -2.27 22.10 -15.63
CA GLY A 86 -1.09 22.77 -15.05
C GLY A 86 0.14 21.87 -14.87
N ALA A 87 0.05 20.58 -15.18
CA ALA A 87 1.14 19.61 -15.10
C ALA A 87 1.23 18.72 -16.37
N PRO A 88 1.48 19.32 -17.56
CA PRO A 88 1.48 18.60 -18.82
C PRO A 88 2.58 17.53 -18.94
N SER A 89 3.69 17.65 -18.22
CA SER A 89 4.78 16.68 -18.25
C SER A 89 4.43 15.39 -17.48
N PHE A 90 3.48 15.47 -16.54
CA PHE A 90 3.11 14.38 -15.63
C PHE A 90 1.75 13.72 -15.94
N ARG A 91 1.16 13.99 -17.12
CA ARG A 91 -0.18 13.51 -17.51
C ARG A 91 -0.37 12.01 -17.32
N SER A 92 0.63 11.21 -17.71
CA SER A 92 0.56 9.75 -17.57
C SER A 92 0.56 9.32 -16.11
N GLN A 93 1.37 9.95 -15.26
CA GLN A 93 1.50 9.60 -13.85
C GLN A 93 0.27 10.03 -13.05
N ILE A 94 -0.34 11.17 -13.41
CA ILE A 94 -1.60 11.61 -12.84
C ILE A 94 -2.74 10.65 -13.20
N ALA A 95 -2.81 10.21 -14.46
CA ALA A 95 -3.79 9.21 -14.89
C ALA A 95 -3.58 7.86 -14.17
N ASN A 96 -2.32 7.41 -14.02
CA ASN A 96 -2.00 6.20 -13.27
C ASN A 96 -2.37 6.31 -11.79
N SER A 97 -2.02 7.42 -11.12
CA SER A 97 -2.42 7.71 -9.73
C SER A 97 -3.94 7.65 -9.57
N THR A 98 -4.67 8.28 -10.49
CA THR A 98 -6.15 8.26 -10.51
C THR A 98 -6.69 6.84 -10.59
N GLN A 99 -6.15 6.02 -11.49
CA GLN A 99 -6.57 4.62 -11.63
C GLN A 99 -6.25 3.80 -10.38
N ILE A 100 -5.08 4.01 -9.77
CA ILE A 100 -4.67 3.32 -8.53
C ILE A 100 -5.65 3.64 -7.41
N TRP A 101 -5.92 4.91 -7.15
CA TRP A 101 -6.88 5.32 -6.12
C TRP A 101 -8.28 4.78 -6.41
N ASN A 102 -8.81 4.99 -7.62
CA ASN A 102 -10.16 4.58 -7.99
C ASN A 102 -10.40 3.06 -7.92
N SER A 103 -9.35 2.26 -8.13
CA SER A 103 -9.40 0.80 -7.96
C SER A 103 -9.15 0.33 -6.52
N SER A 104 -8.61 1.20 -5.66
CA SER A 104 -8.22 0.89 -4.29
C SER A 104 -9.27 1.25 -3.24
N VAL A 105 -10.15 2.20 -3.53
CA VAL A 105 -11.15 2.72 -2.56
C VAL A 105 -12.56 2.75 -3.16
N SER A 106 -13.58 2.80 -2.30
CA SER A 106 -14.99 2.67 -2.68
C SER A 106 -15.83 3.92 -2.44
N ASN A 107 -15.46 4.76 -1.46
CA ASN A 107 -16.31 5.88 -1.03
C ASN A 107 -15.97 7.22 -1.69
N VAL A 108 -14.87 7.28 -2.43
CA VAL A 108 -14.43 8.44 -3.20
C VAL A 108 -13.91 7.97 -4.57
N GLN A 109 -14.12 8.78 -5.60
CA GLN A 109 -13.59 8.60 -6.94
C GLN A 109 -12.98 9.91 -7.42
N LEU A 110 -11.82 9.82 -8.06
CA LEU A 110 -11.14 10.93 -8.71
C LEU A 110 -11.52 10.98 -10.18
N GLN A 111 -11.82 12.17 -10.68
CA GLN A 111 -12.17 12.37 -12.08
C GLN A 111 -11.51 13.65 -12.62
N GLU A 112 -10.88 13.57 -13.79
CA GLU A 112 -10.40 14.76 -14.47
C GLU A 112 -11.58 15.54 -15.07
N GLY A 113 -11.61 16.87 -14.91
CA GLY A 113 -12.63 17.71 -15.52
C GLY A 113 -12.52 19.20 -15.23
N SER A 114 -13.43 19.96 -15.85
CA SER A 114 -13.61 21.39 -15.56
C SER A 114 -14.32 21.60 -14.22
N GLY A 115 -14.07 22.74 -13.57
CA GLY A 115 -14.66 23.02 -12.25
C GLY A 115 -14.01 22.18 -11.14
N ALA A 116 -12.71 21.95 -11.25
CA ALA A 116 -11.94 21.08 -10.38
C ALA A 116 -11.92 21.54 -8.92
N ASP A 117 -12.03 20.58 -8.00
CA ASP A 117 -11.85 20.76 -6.57
C ASP A 117 -10.36 20.98 -6.21
N PHE A 118 -9.46 20.31 -6.95
CA PHE A 118 -8.02 20.52 -6.84
C PHE A 118 -7.28 20.47 -8.18
N THR A 119 -6.05 20.96 -8.21
CA THR A 119 -5.24 21.08 -9.45
C THR A 119 -3.86 20.46 -9.32
N TYR A 120 -3.28 20.00 -10.42
CA TYR A 120 -1.86 19.65 -10.50
C TYR A 120 -1.05 20.77 -11.14
N ARG A 121 0.17 20.97 -10.61
CA ARG A 121 1.17 21.94 -11.08
C ARG A 121 2.51 21.24 -11.18
N GLU A 122 3.43 21.79 -11.98
CA GLU A 122 4.79 21.26 -12.12
C GLU A 122 5.85 22.36 -12.12
N GLY A 123 7.07 22.01 -11.72
CA GLY A 123 8.19 22.95 -11.70
C GLY A 123 9.42 22.41 -10.98
N ASN A 124 10.31 23.34 -10.58
CA ASN A 124 11.43 23.04 -9.71
C ASN A 124 11.18 23.64 -8.32
N ASP A 125 11.23 22.80 -7.29
CA ASP A 125 11.27 23.22 -5.89
C ASP A 125 12.30 22.35 -5.15
N PRO A 126 13.32 22.94 -4.50
CA PRO A 126 14.34 22.15 -3.81
C PRO A 126 13.78 21.30 -2.65
N ARG A 127 12.55 21.54 -2.22
CA ARG A 127 11.86 20.74 -1.19
C ARG A 127 11.21 19.47 -1.75
N GLY A 128 11.11 19.34 -3.08
CA GLY A 128 10.41 18.24 -3.75
C GLY A 128 8.94 18.54 -4.03
N SER A 129 8.20 17.51 -4.44
CA SER A 129 6.74 17.58 -4.63
C SER A 129 6.04 17.77 -3.30
N TYR A 130 4.86 18.38 -3.33
CA TYR A 130 4.04 18.57 -2.14
C TYR A 130 2.56 18.80 -2.49
N ALA A 131 1.68 18.48 -1.55
CA ALA A 131 0.28 18.86 -1.57
C ALA A 131 0.01 20.07 -0.66
N SER A 132 -0.71 21.05 -1.18
CA SER A 132 -1.33 22.12 -0.40
C SER A 132 -2.84 21.91 -0.44
N THR A 133 -3.37 21.31 0.63
CA THR A 133 -4.73 20.77 0.65
C THR A 133 -5.36 20.90 2.03
N ASP A 134 -6.70 20.86 2.08
CA ASP A 134 -7.48 20.73 3.31
C ASP A 134 -7.60 19.26 3.79
N GLY A 135 -7.05 18.31 3.02
CA GLY A 135 -7.16 16.87 3.29
C GLY A 135 -8.56 16.31 3.00
N HIS A 136 -9.39 17.03 2.25
CA HIS A 136 -10.74 16.63 1.93
C HIS A 136 -11.14 17.00 0.49
N GLY A 137 -10.21 16.79 -0.44
CA GLY A 137 -10.46 16.90 -1.89
C GLY A 137 -10.11 18.25 -2.51
N ARG A 138 -9.70 19.26 -1.75
CA ARG A 138 -9.45 20.60 -2.29
C ARG A 138 -8.00 21.03 -2.24
N GLY A 139 -7.61 21.94 -3.13
CA GLY A 139 -6.31 22.61 -3.11
C GLY A 139 -5.47 22.38 -4.37
N TYR A 140 -4.19 22.10 -4.21
CA TYR A 140 -3.33 21.76 -5.34
C TYR A 140 -2.17 20.84 -4.94
N ILE A 141 -1.65 20.12 -5.93
CA ILE A 141 -0.43 19.32 -5.86
C ILE A 141 0.62 19.98 -6.75
N PHE A 142 1.84 20.13 -6.25
CA PHE A 142 3.00 20.53 -7.03
C PHE A 142 3.92 19.33 -7.22
N LEU A 143 4.26 19.01 -8.47
CA LEU A 143 5.16 17.93 -8.84
C LEU A 143 6.53 18.51 -9.22
N ASP A 144 7.55 18.19 -8.42
CA ASP A 144 8.91 18.64 -8.65
C ASP A 144 9.63 17.75 -9.68
N TYR A 145 10.36 18.37 -10.61
CA TYR A 145 11.08 17.65 -11.65
C TYR A 145 12.22 16.78 -11.12
N ALA A 146 13.02 17.28 -10.16
CA ALA A 146 14.19 16.56 -9.69
C ALA A 146 13.80 15.31 -8.89
N GLN A 147 12.82 15.44 -7.99
CA GLN A 147 12.31 14.32 -7.22
C GLN A 147 11.69 13.26 -8.12
N ASN A 148 10.88 13.64 -9.11
CA ASN A 148 10.23 12.68 -10.02
C ASN A 148 11.20 12.02 -11.01
N GLN A 149 12.40 12.55 -11.19
CA GLN A 149 13.47 11.87 -11.93
C GLN A 149 14.25 10.88 -11.05
N GLN A 150 14.35 11.17 -9.75
CA GLN A 150 15.10 10.35 -8.81
C GLN A 150 14.27 9.19 -8.22
N TYR A 151 12.97 9.40 -8.01
CA TYR A 151 12.04 8.44 -7.44
C TYR A 151 11.06 7.95 -8.51
N ASP A 152 10.35 6.86 -8.23
CA ASP A 152 9.23 6.45 -9.09
C ASP A 152 8.15 7.55 -9.13
N SER A 153 7.99 8.17 -10.29
CA SER A 153 7.09 9.31 -10.45
C SER A 153 5.61 8.93 -10.24
N THR A 154 5.23 7.68 -10.50
CA THR A 154 3.86 7.22 -10.21
C THR A 154 3.66 7.14 -8.69
N ARG A 155 4.61 6.61 -7.93
CA ARG A 155 4.58 6.58 -6.46
C ARG A 155 4.52 7.99 -5.89
N VAL A 156 5.40 8.90 -6.33
CA VAL A 156 5.40 10.31 -5.90
C VAL A 156 4.03 10.94 -6.15
N THR A 157 3.53 10.86 -7.38
CA THR A 157 2.23 11.44 -7.73
C THR A 157 1.09 10.84 -6.90
N THR A 158 1.08 9.51 -6.73
CA THR A 158 0.01 8.81 -5.97
C THR A 158 0.06 9.13 -4.48
N HIS A 159 1.26 9.31 -3.92
CA HIS A 159 1.49 9.76 -2.55
C HIS A 159 0.92 11.17 -2.32
N GLU A 160 1.25 12.14 -3.16
CA GLU A 160 0.71 13.51 -3.04
C GLU A 160 -0.82 13.53 -3.19
N THR A 161 -1.38 12.71 -4.08
CA THR A 161 -2.83 12.52 -4.20
C THR A 161 -3.43 11.96 -2.90
N GLY A 162 -2.70 11.10 -2.19
CA GLY A 162 -3.12 10.56 -0.88
C GLY A 162 -3.35 11.64 0.18
N HIS A 163 -2.55 12.72 0.17
CA HIS A 163 -2.78 13.87 1.05
C HIS A 163 -4.08 14.60 0.75
N VAL A 164 -4.41 14.79 -0.53
CA VAL A 164 -5.70 15.39 -0.94
C VAL A 164 -6.87 14.54 -0.47
N LEU A 165 -6.70 13.22 -0.40
CA LEU A 165 -7.69 12.27 0.13
C LEU A 165 -7.70 12.18 1.67
N GLY A 166 -6.79 12.89 2.34
CA GLY A 166 -6.76 13.08 3.79
C GLY A 166 -5.81 12.17 4.56
N LEU A 167 -4.88 11.50 3.89
CA LEU A 167 -3.85 10.72 4.55
C LEU A 167 -2.66 11.60 4.98
N PRO A 168 -2.14 11.45 6.21
CA PRO A 168 -0.91 12.13 6.63
C PRO A 168 0.33 11.38 6.14
N ASP A 169 1.48 12.05 6.15
CA ASP A 169 2.78 11.40 5.99
C ASP A 169 3.09 10.39 7.10
N ASN A 170 3.82 9.34 6.74
CA ASN A 170 4.44 8.40 7.66
C ASN A 170 5.86 8.02 7.19
N TYR A 171 6.78 8.98 7.13
CA TYR A 171 8.12 8.78 6.53
C TYR A 171 8.97 7.65 7.14
N SER A 172 8.67 7.17 8.35
CA SER A 172 9.34 6.01 8.94
C SER A 172 8.73 4.66 8.53
N GLY A 173 7.65 4.68 7.76
CA GLY A 173 6.98 3.47 7.26
C GLY A 173 7.79 2.74 6.18
N PRO A 174 7.47 1.46 5.91
CA PRO A 174 8.10 0.65 4.87
C PRO A 174 7.65 1.07 3.45
N CYS A 175 8.31 0.51 2.43
CA CYS A 175 7.93 0.69 1.02
C CYS A 175 6.51 0.19 0.68
N SER A 176 5.97 -0.75 1.46
CA SER A 176 4.60 -1.22 1.31
C SER A 176 3.56 -0.14 1.65
N GLU A 177 3.91 0.85 2.46
CA GLU A 177 3.07 2.03 2.72
C GLU A 177 3.32 3.06 1.62
N LEU A 178 2.24 3.57 1.02
CA LEU A 178 2.35 4.65 0.05
C LEU A 178 2.74 5.97 0.74
N MET A 179 2.17 6.21 1.92
CA MET A 179 2.36 7.44 2.69
C MET A 179 3.70 7.51 3.43
N SER A 180 4.55 6.48 3.32
CA SER A 180 5.96 6.61 3.68
C SER A 180 6.76 7.44 2.67
N GLY A 181 6.16 7.74 1.51
CA GLY A 181 6.71 8.68 0.53
C GLY A 181 8.11 8.30 0.11
N GLY A 182 9.04 9.26 0.23
CA GLY A 182 10.45 9.08 -0.07
C GLY A 182 11.28 8.43 1.04
N GLY A 183 10.71 8.17 2.22
CA GLY A 183 11.44 7.60 3.37
C GLY A 183 12.18 6.29 3.07
N PRO A 184 11.55 5.32 2.38
CA PRO A 184 12.21 4.08 1.94
C PRO A 184 13.30 4.23 0.86
N GLY A 185 13.52 5.45 0.35
CA GLY A 185 14.52 5.74 -0.68
C GLY A 185 14.08 5.39 -2.11
N PRO A 186 14.89 5.78 -3.12
CA PRO A 186 14.50 5.74 -4.53
C PRO A 186 14.36 4.33 -5.11
N SER A 187 14.90 3.30 -4.44
CA SER A 187 14.68 1.89 -4.84
C SER A 187 13.23 1.43 -4.60
N CYS A 188 12.45 2.17 -3.80
CA CYS A 188 11.05 1.87 -3.57
C CYS A 188 10.18 2.44 -4.69
N THR A 189 9.54 1.55 -5.43
CA THR A 189 8.69 1.91 -6.58
C THR A 189 7.22 1.52 -6.40
N ASN A 190 6.84 0.98 -5.23
CA ASN A 190 5.46 0.61 -4.95
C ASN A 190 4.57 1.86 -4.92
N ALA A 191 3.63 1.98 -5.85
CA ALA A 191 2.66 3.07 -5.88
C ALA A 191 1.29 2.70 -5.27
N GLN A 192 1.12 1.48 -4.76
CA GLN A 192 -0.17 1.00 -4.24
C GLN A 192 -0.35 1.40 -2.77
N PRO A 193 -1.50 1.97 -2.38
CA PRO A 193 -1.83 2.16 -0.97
C PRO A 193 -2.09 0.80 -0.30
N ASP A 194 -1.61 0.66 0.92
CA ASP A 194 -1.77 -0.57 1.70
C ASP A 194 -3.23 -0.76 2.18
N ALA A 195 -3.51 -1.84 2.91
CA ALA A 195 -4.85 -2.09 3.43
C ALA A 195 -5.34 -1.03 4.43
N ASN A 196 -4.44 -0.47 5.25
CA ASN A 196 -4.77 0.50 6.28
C ASN A 196 -5.05 1.88 5.66
N GLU A 197 -4.23 2.31 4.71
CA GLU A 197 -4.37 3.54 3.94
C GLU A 197 -5.71 3.54 3.17
N ARG A 198 -6.03 2.43 2.48
CA ARG A 198 -7.32 2.26 1.80
C ARG A 198 -8.51 2.32 2.77
N ALA A 199 -8.41 1.62 3.90
CA ALA A 199 -9.46 1.63 4.91
C ALA A 199 -9.66 3.04 5.50
N ARG A 200 -8.57 3.78 5.73
CA ARG A 200 -8.61 5.14 6.25
C ARG A 200 -9.25 6.11 5.27
N VAL A 201 -8.90 6.07 3.98
CA VAL A 201 -9.57 6.89 2.95
C VAL A 201 -11.05 6.54 2.92
N ASN A 202 -11.42 5.27 2.86
CA ASN A 202 -12.83 4.89 2.88
C ASN A 202 -13.54 5.45 4.12
N GLN A 203 -12.92 5.44 5.30
CA GLN A 203 -13.47 6.02 6.52
C GLN A 203 -13.68 7.53 6.41
N LEU A 204 -12.69 8.28 5.92
CA LEU A 204 -12.75 9.74 5.79
C LEU A 204 -13.90 10.17 4.87
N TRP A 205 -14.16 9.40 3.82
CA TRP A 205 -15.15 9.74 2.78
C TRP A 205 -16.53 9.09 2.99
N GLN A 206 -16.75 8.33 4.07
CA GLN A 206 -18.07 7.76 4.41
C GLN A 206 -19.15 8.83 4.61
N ASN A 207 -18.82 9.94 5.28
CA ASN A 207 -19.81 10.95 5.66
C ASN A 207 -20.11 11.97 4.56
N GLY A 208 -19.26 12.10 3.54
CA GLY A 208 -19.58 12.85 2.32
C GLY A 208 -20.79 12.27 1.59
N LEU A 209 -21.05 10.97 1.77
CA LEU A 209 -22.22 10.29 1.23
C LEU A 209 -23.49 10.61 2.02
N ALA A 210 -23.37 10.75 3.33
CA ALA A 210 -24.48 11.12 4.19
C ALA A 210 -24.96 12.55 3.96
N SER A 211 -24.05 13.49 3.69
CA SER A 211 -24.41 14.88 3.33
C SER A 211 -25.08 14.95 1.95
N LEU A 212 -24.55 14.24 0.94
CA LEU A 212 -25.16 14.17 -0.40
C LEU A 212 -26.55 13.50 -0.38
N ALA A 213 -26.74 12.45 0.43
CA ALA A 213 -28.04 11.80 0.58
C ALA A 213 -29.08 12.73 1.24
N ARG A 214 -28.66 13.52 2.24
CA ARG A 214 -29.53 14.47 2.95
C ARG A 214 -29.87 15.71 2.11
N SER A 215 -29.00 16.12 1.18
CA SER A 215 -29.28 17.20 0.22
C SER A 215 -30.14 16.77 -0.98
N ALA A 216 -30.26 15.45 -1.21
CA ALA A 216 -31.07 14.87 -2.28
C ALA A 216 -32.46 14.39 -1.82
N SER A 217 -32.82 14.65 -0.56
CA SER A 217 -34.12 14.34 0.08
C SER A 217 -34.88 15.63 0.36
#